data_AF-A0A3C1WXE1-F1
#
_entry.id   AF-A0A3C1WXE1-F1
#
_cell.length_a   1.000
_cell.length_b   1.000
_cell.length_c   1.000
_cell.angle_alpha   90.00
_cell.angle_beta   90.00
_cell.angle_gamma   90.00
#
_symmetry.space_group_name_H-M   'P 1'
#
loop_
_entity.id
_entity.type
_entity.pdbx_description
1 polymer ?
#
loop_
_entity_poly.entity_id
_entity_poly.type
_entity_poly.pdbx_seq_one_letter_code
_entity_poly.pdbx_strand_id
1 'polypeptide(L)' 'MNAILKKLTETLEARKKEDPNKSYTASLYRDGLEAILKKVNEEAFETIIAARQGNNKELVHE' A
#
# COMPACT_ATOMS: atom_id res chain seq x y z
N MET A 1 5.88 -7.35 -16.64
CA MET A 1 5.35 -6.41 -15.64
C MET A 1 4.32 -5.52 -16.32
N ASN A 2 3.09 -5.41 -15.78
CA ASN A 2 2.06 -4.51 -16.31
C ASN A 2 2.60 -3.06 -16.31
N ALA A 3 2.40 -2.30 -17.40
CA ALA A 3 2.90 -0.94 -17.55
C ALA A 3 2.44 0.00 -16.41
N ILE A 4 1.23 -0.20 -15.90
CA ILE A 4 0.69 0.57 -14.78
C ILE A 4 1.44 0.28 -13.48
N LEU A 5 1.66 -1.01 -13.17
CA LEU A 5 2.38 -1.41 -11.97
C LEU A 5 3.84 -0.95 -12.00
N LYS A 6 4.48 -0.95 -13.18
CA LYS A 6 5.83 -0.40 -13.34
C LYS A 6 5.87 1.09 -12.98
N LYS A 7 4.95 1.90 -13.50
CA LYS A 7 4.84 3.33 -13.18
C LYS A 7 4.56 3.58 -11.70
N LEU A 8 3.73 2.73 -11.08
CA LEU A 8 3.46 2.78 -9.64
C LEU A 8 4.75 2.52 -8.85
N THR A 9 5.51 1.47 -9.18
CA THR A 9 6.80 1.19 -8.55
C THR A 9 7.77 2.35 -8.70
N GLU A 10 7.91 2.92 -9.89
CA GLU A 10 8.77 4.10 -10.13
C GLU A 10 8.35 5.30 -9.26
N THR A 11 7.04 5.50 -9.07
CA THR A 11 6.50 6.56 -8.19
C THR A 11 6.83 6.29 -6.72
N LEU A 12 6.68 5.04 -6.25
CA LEU A 12 7.00 4.66 -4.88
C LEU A 12 8.49 4.82 -4.59
N GLU A 13 9.37 4.43 -5.51
CA GLU A 13 10.81 4.61 -5.41
C GLU A 13 11.21 6.09 -5.34
N ALA A 14 10.60 6.95 -6.16
CA ALA A 14 10.83 8.39 -6.10
C ALA A 14 10.43 9.00 -4.75
N ARG A 15 9.29 8.54 -4.19
CA ARG A 15 8.75 9.05 -2.92
C ARG A 15 9.48 8.58 -1.68
N LYS A 16 10.32 7.54 -1.75
CA LYS A 16 11.12 7.04 -0.60
C LYS A 16 11.91 8.13 0.11
N LYS A 17 12.36 9.15 -0.62
CA LYS A 17 13.23 10.23 -0.13
C LYS A 17 12.52 11.60 -0.03
N GLU A 18 11.20 11.64 -0.25
CA GLU A 18 10.42 12.86 -0.12
C GLU A 18 10.16 13.23 1.34
N ASP A 19 9.56 14.41 1.56
CA ASP A 19 9.13 14.88 2.89
C ASP A 19 8.06 13.94 3.49
N PRO A 20 8.37 13.25 4.61
CA PRO A 20 7.42 12.35 5.28
C PRO A 20 6.12 13.02 5.75
N ASN A 21 6.09 14.35 5.91
CA ASN A 21 4.88 15.07 6.31
C ASN A 21 3.94 15.36 5.13
N LYS A 22 4.39 15.15 3.89
CA LYS A 22 3.63 15.43 2.66
C LYS A 22 3.31 14.18 1.86
N SER A 23 3.93 13.04 2.18
CA SER A 23 3.79 11.79 1.44
C SER A 23 3.67 10.60 2.39
N TYR A 24 2.54 9.89 2.31
CA TYR A 24 2.31 8.69 3.11
C TYR A 24 3.34 7.58 2.83
N THR A 25 3.76 7.45 1.58
CA THR A 25 4.86 6.54 1.21
C THR A 25 6.15 6.91 1.96
N ALA A 26 6.50 8.19 1.98
CA ALA A 26 7.70 8.66 2.69
C ALA A 26 7.58 8.46 4.21
N SER A 27 6.40 8.67 4.81
CA SER A 27 6.19 8.40 6.23
C SER A 27 6.36 6.91 6.57
N LEU A 28 5.82 6.01 5.76
CA LEU A 28 6.01 4.56 5.97
C LEU A 28 7.50 4.16 5.88
N TYR A 29 8.25 4.70 4.92
CA TYR A 29 9.68 4.41 4.81
C TYR A 29 10.50 5.00 5.95
N ARG A 30 10.15 6.19 6.44
CA ARG A 30 10.75 6.77 7.64
C ARG A 30 10.49 5.90 8.87
N ASP A 31 9.26 5.40 9.02
CA ASP A 31 8.85 4.60 10.17
C ASP A 31 9.38 3.15 10.09
N GLY A 32 9.82 2.71 8.91
CA GLY A 32 10.62 1.52 8.70
C GLY A 32 9.82 0.25 8.40
N LEU A 33 10.53 -0.88 8.36
CA LEU A 33 9.98 -2.17 7.92
C LEU A 33 8.77 -2.62 8.73
N GLU A 34 8.81 -2.46 10.06
CA GLU A 34 7.70 -2.88 10.94
C GLU A 34 6.40 -2.12 10.65
N ALA A 35 6.47 -0.83 10.34
CA ALA A 35 5.31 -0.03 9.97
C ALA A 35 4.71 -0.51 8.64
N ILE A 36 5.56 -0.83 7.67
CA ILE A 36 5.15 -1.37 6.37
C ILE A 36 4.51 -2.76 6.54
N LEU A 37 5.13 -3.66 7.30
CA LEU A 37 4.59 -5.01 7.55
C LEU A 37 3.25 -4.97 8.29
N LYS A 38 3.10 -4.04 9.23
CA LYS A 38 1.81 -3.82 9.92
C LYS A 38 0.71 -3.48 8.92
N LYS A 39 0.97 -2.57 7.96
CA LYS A 39 0.01 -2.23 6.91
C LYS A 39 -0.30 -3.43 6.01
N VAL A 40 0.71 -4.18 5.57
CA VAL A 40 0.47 -5.40 4.76
C VAL A 40 -0.44 -6.40 5.49
N ASN A 41 -0.25 -6.58 6.80
CA ASN A 41 -1.10 -7.46 7.60
C ASN A 41 -2.53 -6.93 7.76
N GLU A 42 -2.71 -5.62 7.89
CA GLU A 42 -4.03 -4.97 7.98
C GLU A 42 -4.82 -5.16 6.68
N GLU A 43 -4.24 -4.78 5.55
CA GLU A 43 -4.89 -4.87 4.23
C GLU A 43 -5.20 -6.33 3.85
N ALA A 44 -4.31 -7.26 4.21
CA ALA A 44 -4.55 -8.69 3.97
C ALA A 44 -5.79 -9.20 4.73
N PHE A 45 -6.02 -8.73 5.96
CA PHE A 45 -7.20 -9.11 6.72
C PHE A 45 -8.47 -8.43 6.20
N GLU A 46 -8.39 -7.17 5.80
CA GLU A 46 -9.49 -6.42 5.18
C GLU A 46 -9.90 -7.07 3.85
N THR A 47 -8.94 -7.48 3.02
CA THR A 47 -9.19 -8.24 1.78
C THR A 47 -9.97 -9.55 2.06
N ILE A 48 -9.58 -10.30 3.09
CA ILE A 48 -10.26 -11.55 3.48
C ILE A 48 -11.71 -11.27 3.90
N ILE A 49 -11.94 -10.19 4.66
CA ILE A 49 -13.28 -9.78 5.08
C ILE A 49 -14.13 -9.38 3.87
N ALA A 50 -13.59 -8.53 2.98
CA ALA A 50 -14.28 -8.07 1.79
C ALA A 50 -14.68 -9.25 0.87
N ALA A 51 -13.78 -10.21 0.69
CA ALA A 51 -14.04 -11.45 -0.04
C ALA A 51 -15.17 -12.26 0.59
N ARG A 52 -15.14 -12.45 1.92
CA ARG A 52 -16.17 -13.19 2.67
C ARG A 52 -17.54 -12.51 2.57
N GLN A 53 -17.60 -11.18 2.56
CA GLN A 53 -18.85 -10.43 2.46
C GLN A 53 -19.42 -10.40 1.03
N GLY A 54 -18.66 -10.84 0.03
CA GLY A 54 -19.07 -10.81 -1.38
C GLY A 54 -19.11 -9.39 -1.96
N ASN A 55 -18.41 -8.43 -1.33
CA ASN A 55 -18.36 -7.05 -1.81
C ASN A 55 -17.23 -6.89 -2.83
N ASN A 56 -17.53 -7.08 -4.11
CA ASN A 56 -16.53 -6.99 -5.18
C ASN A 56 -15.83 -5.62 -5.28
N LYS A 57 -16.49 -4.53 -4.85
CA LYS A 57 -15.87 -3.19 -4.93
C LYS A 57 -14.79 -3.03 -3.86
N GLU A 58 -15.10 -3.46 -2.65
CA GLU A 58 -14.19 -3.44 -1.51
C GLU A 58 -13.05 -4.44 -1.74
N LEU A 59 -13.35 -5.64 -2.26
CA LEU A 59 -12.33 -6.62 -2.62
C LEU A 59 -11.35 -6.14 -3.71
N VAL A 60 -11.76 -5.23 -4.59
CA VAL A 60 -10.85 -4.62 -5.58
C VAL A 60 -10.09 -3.42 -5.00
N HIS A 61 -10.61 -2.83 -3.91
CA HIS A 61 -10.00 -1.71 -3.23
C HIS A 61 -8.84 -2.16 -2.34
N GLU A 62 -9.08 -3.19 -1.53
CA GLU A 62 -8.07 -3.84 -0.66
C GLU A 62 -7.09 -4.70 -1.47
#